data_AF-A0A8I0S389-F1
#
_entry.id   AF-A0A8I0S389-F1
#
_cell.length_a   1.000
_cell.length_b   1.000
_cell.length_c   1.000
_cell.angle_alpha   90.00
_cell.angle_beta   90.00
_cell.angle_gamma   90.00
#
_symmetry.space_group_name_H-M   'P 1'
#
loop_
_entity.id
_entity.type
_entity.pdbx_description
1 polymer ?
#
loop_
_entity_poly.entity_id
_entity_poly.type
_entity_poly.pdbx_seq_one_letter_code
_entity_poly.pdbx_strand_id
1 'polypeptide(L)'
;MNIGIFWYWNNKVIGIAHVFNLGDADSIGLIDSPYTHIEYWKNVQSEYPELRAYEYEQIPRGRVIYDMNKDKVIVYMDKTLFTSQTASKIYDFFDIDSESAIPRKDPHYCT
;
A
#
# COMPACT_ATOMS: atom_id res chain seq x y z
N MET A 1 0.33 -2.65 -13.45
CA MET A 1 0.04 -2.86 -12.01
C MET A 1 1.30 -3.14 -11.22
N ASN A 2 1.33 -2.63 -9.99
CA ASN A 2 2.42 -2.73 -9.05
C ASN A 2 1.90 -3.18 -7.67
N ILE A 3 2.79 -3.71 -6.85
CA ILE A 3 2.55 -3.99 -5.42
C ILE A 3 3.47 -3.12 -4.56
N GLY A 4 3.23 -3.09 -3.25
CA GLY A 4 4.06 -2.29 -2.35
C GLY A 4 3.34 -1.81 -1.09
N ILE A 5 3.90 -0.77 -0.51
CA ILE A 5 3.40 -0.14 0.72
C ILE A 5 3.20 1.35 0.50
N PHE A 6 2.24 1.92 1.20
CA PHE A 6 1.93 3.32 1.06
C PHE A 6 1.46 3.96 2.37
N TRP A 7 1.52 5.28 2.38
CA TRP A 7 0.90 6.19 3.33
C TRP A 7 0.03 7.19 2.59
N TYR A 8 -0.98 7.72 3.28
CA TYR A 8 -1.79 8.83 2.80
C TYR A 8 -1.49 10.08 3.62
N TRP A 9 -0.90 11.08 2.96
CA TRP A 9 -0.47 12.32 3.59
C TRP A 9 -0.77 13.51 2.70
N ASN A 10 -1.30 14.59 3.28
CA ASN A 10 -1.59 15.84 2.57
C ASN A 10 -2.29 15.62 1.21
N ASN A 11 -3.34 14.80 1.23
CA ASN A 11 -4.15 14.49 0.05
C ASN A 11 -3.37 13.77 -1.07
N LYS A 12 -2.26 13.09 -0.75
CA LYS A 12 -1.41 12.34 -1.67
C LYS A 12 -1.13 10.94 -1.12
N VAL A 13 -0.90 10.01 -2.05
CA VAL A 13 -0.34 8.69 -1.74
C VAL A 13 1.17 8.77 -1.92
N ILE A 14 1.91 8.35 -0.90
CA ILE A 14 3.37 8.29 -0.88
C ILE A 14 3.80 6.90 -0.46
N GLY A 15 4.98 6.44 -0.87
CA GLY A 15 5.48 5.12 -0.51
C GLY A 15 6.33 4.52 -1.62
N ILE A 16 6.18 3.22 -1.82
CA ILE A 16 6.89 2.51 -2.89
C ILE A 16 5.95 1.56 -3.60
N ALA A 17 5.97 1.66 -4.93
CA ALA A 17 5.30 0.77 -5.86
C ALA A 17 6.36 0.15 -6.77
N HIS A 18 6.28 -1.15 -6.99
CA HIS A 18 7.18 -1.85 -7.90
C HIS A 18 6.46 -3.00 -8.61
N VAL A 19 7.02 -3.39 -9.75
CA VAL A 19 6.59 -4.58 -10.49
C VAL A 19 6.94 -5.85 -9.70
N PHE A 20 6.21 -6.93 -9.97
CA PHE A 20 6.40 -8.23 -9.35
C PHE A 20 6.36 -9.33 -10.41
N ASN A 21 6.92 -10.50 -10.10
CA ASN A 21 6.83 -11.67 -10.96
C ASN A 21 5.88 -12.70 -10.35
N LEU A 22 5.14 -13.42 -11.19
CA LEU A 22 4.26 -14.50 -10.72
C LEU A 22 5.03 -15.63 -10.02
N GLY A 23 6.33 -15.77 -10.30
CA GLY A 23 7.21 -16.72 -9.61
C GLY A 23 7.56 -16.32 -8.18
N ASP A 24 7.25 -15.10 -7.76
CA ASP A 24 7.50 -14.59 -6.40
C ASP A 24 6.39 -15.00 -5.40
N ALA A 25 5.39 -15.75 -5.87
CA ALA A 25 4.27 -16.18 -5.04
C ALA A 25 4.70 -17.15 -3.94
N ASP A 26 4.15 -16.95 -2.75
CA ASP A 26 4.33 -17.85 -1.62
C ASP A 26 3.55 -19.18 -1.79
N SER A 27 3.63 -20.05 -0.79
CA SER A 27 2.96 -21.36 -0.82
C SER A 27 1.44 -21.30 -0.87
N ILE A 28 0.83 -20.14 -0.64
CA ILE A 28 -0.61 -19.91 -0.71
C ILE A 28 -1.00 -19.01 -1.90
N GLY A 29 -0.06 -18.67 -2.78
CA GLY A 29 -0.29 -17.91 -4.00
C GLY A 29 -0.40 -16.40 -3.80
N LEU A 30 0.13 -15.86 -2.71
CA LEU A 30 0.22 -14.42 -2.49
C LEU A 30 1.60 -13.90 -2.88
N ILE A 31 1.61 -12.73 -3.53
CA ILE A 31 2.83 -12.00 -3.87
C ILE A 31 2.81 -10.70 -3.11
N ASP A 32 3.75 -10.55 -2.19
CA ASP A 32 3.89 -9.38 -1.34
C ASP A 32 5.20 -8.66 -1.63
N SER A 33 5.21 -7.37 -1.32
CA SER A 33 6.39 -6.53 -1.41
C SER A 33 7.40 -6.91 -0.31
N PRO A 34 8.71 -6.92 -0.61
CA PRO A 34 9.74 -7.09 0.41
C PRO A 34 9.85 -5.86 1.33
N TYR A 35 9.23 -4.72 0.98
CA TYR A 35 9.32 -3.50 1.77
C TYR A 35 8.40 -3.54 3.00
N THR A 36 8.96 -3.15 4.14
CA THR A 36 8.21 -2.98 5.40
C THR A 36 8.01 -1.51 5.71
N HIS A 37 6.89 -1.16 6.35
CA HIS A 37 6.61 0.23 6.73
C HIS A 37 7.68 0.80 7.67
N ILE A 38 8.19 -0.02 8.59
CA ILE A 38 9.22 0.38 9.56
C ILE A 38 10.52 0.77 8.85
N GLU A 39 11.03 -0.10 7.99
CA GLU A 39 12.33 0.11 7.34
C GLU A 39 12.26 1.21 6.29
N TYR A 40 11.17 1.24 5.52
CA TYR A 40 11.01 2.19 4.41
C TYR A 40 10.66 3.61 4.89
N TRP A 41 10.22 3.80 6.13
CA TRP A 41 9.83 5.11 6.64
C TRP A 41 10.96 6.15 6.57
N LYS A 42 12.21 5.72 6.75
CA LYS A 42 13.38 6.60 6.64
C LYS A 42 13.50 7.22 5.24
N ASN A 43 13.16 6.46 4.20
CA ASN A 43 13.13 6.96 2.83
C ASN A 43 12.05 8.03 2.66
N VAL A 44 10.85 7.77 3.20
CA VAL A 44 9.74 8.73 3.20
C VAL A 44 10.12 10.02 3.93
N GLN A 45 10.68 9.94 5.13
CA GLN A 45 11.12 11.13 5.89
C GLN A 45 12.30 11.89 5.25
N SER A 46 13.09 11.21 4.41
CA SER A 46 14.13 11.83 3.61
C SER A 46 13.54 12.68 2.49
N GLU A 47 12.53 12.16 1.79
CA GLU A 47 11.84 12.83 0.68
C GLU A 47 10.84 13.91 1.14
N TYR A 48 10.20 13.70 2.30
CA TYR A 48 9.19 14.57 2.90
C TYR A 48 9.65 15.03 4.29
N PRO A 49 10.45 16.11 4.41
CA PRO A 49 11.01 16.55 5.68
C PRO A 49 9.97 16.88 6.75
N GLU A 50 8.76 17.27 6.37
CA GLU A 50 7.63 17.52 7.28
C GLU A 50 7.18 16.26 8.03
N LEU A 51 7.48 15.06 7.51
CA LEU A 51 7.13 13.78 8.14
C LEU A 51 8.15 13.31 9.18
N ARG A 52 9.26 14.04 9.37
CA ARG A 52 10.30 13.69 10.36
C ARG A 52 9.83 13.74 11.81
N ALA A 53 8.74 14.47 12.08
CA ALA A 53 8.14 14.59 13.40
C ALA A 53 7.16 13.44 13.74
N TYR A 54 6.93 12.51 12.80
CA TYR A 54 5.95 11.44 12.93
C TYR A 54 6.61 10.07 12.82
N GLU A 55 6.09 9.12 13.59
CA GLU A 55 6.34 7.70 13.39
C GLU A 55 5.48 7.17 12.24
N TYR A 56 5.99 6.14 11.56
CA TYR A 56 5.35 5.52 10.40
C TYR A 56 3.91 5.05 10.68
N GLU A 57 3.62 4.71 11.93
CA GLU A 57 2.32 4.22 12.35
C GLU A 57 1.31 5.32 12.65
N GLN A 58 1.75 6.58 12.82
CA GLN A 58 0.88 7.73 13.09
C GLN A 58 0.25 8.29 11.81
N ILE A 59 0.72 7.84 10.64
CA ILE A 59 0.20 8.26 9.35
C ILE A 59 -0.65 7.13 8.76
N PRO A 60 -1.89 7.41 8.29
CA PRO A 60 -2.72 6.41 7.64
C PRO A 60 -1.97 5.68 6.53
N ARG A 61 -2.00 4.35 6.55
CA ARG A 61 -1.13 3.52 5.70
C ARG A 61 -1.85 2.30 5.18
N GLY A 62 -1.20 1.63 4.24
CA GLY A 62 -1.67 0.38 3.69
C GLY A 62 -0.60 -0.39 2.94
N ARG A 63 -1.02 -1.52 2.40
CA ARG A 63 -0.21 -2.48 1.66
C ARG A 63 -1.03 -3.01 0.48
N VAL A 64 -0.38 -3.16 -0.65
CA VAL A 64 -0.93 -3.73 -1.88
C VAL A 64 -0.20 -5.03 -2.14
N ILE A 65 -0.95 -6.12 -2.25
CA ILE A 65 -0.43 -7.45 -2.58
C ILE A 65 -1.22 -8.04 -3.76
N TYR A 66 -0.65 -9.04 -4.42
CA TYR A 66 -1.32 -9.80 -5.47
C TYR A 66 -1.75 -11.18 -4.98
N ASP A 67 -2.97 -11.60 -5.31
CA ASP A 67 -3.46 -12.96 -5.10
C ASP A 67 -3.57 -13.66 -6.46
N MET A 68 -2.60 -14.54 -6.75
CA MET A 68 -2.50 -15.22 -8.04
C MET A 68 -3.66 -16.20 -8.27
N ASN A 69 -4.25 -16.73 -7.20
CA ASN A 69 -5.34 -17.70 -7.31
C ASN A 69 -6.64 -17.03 -7.74
N LYS A 70 -6.81 -15.76 -7.35
CA LYS A 70 -7.98 -14.96 -7.71
C LYS A 70 -7.77 -14.08 -8.92
N ASP A 71 -6.52 -13.89 -9.34
CA ASP A 71 -6.14 -12.90 -10.34
C ASP A 71 -6.59 -11.48 -9.93
N LYS A 72 -6.35 -11.14 -8.66
CA LYS A 72 -6.82 -9.90 -8.04
C LYS A 72 -5.75 -9.27 -7.17
N VAL A 73 -5.81 -7.94 -7.09
CA VAL A 73 -4.99 -7.13 -6.20
C VAL A 73 -5.75 -6.95 -4.88
N ILE A 74 -5.12 -7.27 -3.75
CA ILE A 74 -5.70 -7.01 -2.43
C ILE A 74 -5.05 -5.74 -1.87
N VAL A 75 -5.89 -4.76 -1.52
CA VAL A 75 -5.43 -3.49 -0.96
C VAL A 75 -5.83 -3.42 0.49
N TYR A 76 -4.89 -3.73 1.38
CA TYR A 76 -5.03 -3.57 2.81
C TYR A 76 -4.82 -2.10 3.18
N MET A 77 -5.77 -1.49 3.88
CA MET A 77 -5.67 -0.07 4.24
C MET A 77 -6.31 0.24 5.60
N ASP A 78 -5.83 1.30 6.23
CA ASP A 78 -6.45 1.90 7.40
C ASP A 78 -7.93 2.25 7.14
N LYS A 79 -8.80 2.09 8.15
CA LYS A 79 -10.24 2.36 8.05
C LYS A 79 -10.58 3.78 7.57
N THR A 80 -9.73 4.76 7.84
CA THR A 80 -9.91 6.17 7.45
C THR A 80 -9.75 6.39 5.95
N LEU A 81 -9.14 5.43 5.24
CA LEU A 81 -8.86 5.50 3.81
C LEU A 81 -9.96 4.90 2.94
N PHE A 82 -11.04 4.37 3.54
CA PHE A 82 -12.20 3.79 2.84
C PHE A 82 -13.13 4.86 2.27
N THR A 83 -12.61 5.68 1.36
CA THR A 83 -13.39 6.62 0.55
C THR A 83 -13.05 6.44 -0.92
N SER A 84 -14.00 6.71 -1.82
CA SER A 84 -13.77 6.58 -3.27
C SER A 84 -12.63 7.48 -3.76
N GLN A 85 -12.49 8.68 -3.19
CA GLN A 85 -11.43 9.61 -3.56
C GLN A 85 -10.05 9.07 -3.17
N THR A 86 -9.90 8.55 -1.96
CA THR A 86 -8.64 7.97 -1.49
C THR A 86 -8.30 6.70 -2.26
N ALA A 87 -9.28 5.82 -2.47
CA ALA A 87 -9.10 4.58 -3.23
C ALA A 87 -8.61 4.86 -4.66
N SER A 88 -9.20 5.83 -5.36
CA SER A 88 -8.74 6.23 -6.71
C SER A 88 -7.27 6.60 -6.73
N LYS A 89 -6.81 7.41 -5.76
CA LYS A 89 -5.40 7.82 -5.69
C LYS A 89 -4.45 6.68 -5.40
N ILE A 90 -4.89 5.72 -4.58
CA ILE A 90 -4.11 4.51 -4.30
C ILE A 90 -4.00 3.70 -5.57
N TYR A 91 -5.10 3.50 -6.30
CA TYR A 91 -5.10 2.74 -7.55
C TYR A 91 -4.23 3.40 -8.62
N ASP A 92 -4.29 4.73 -8.75
CA ASP A 92 -3.42 5.48 -9.66
C ASP A 92 -1.94 5.31 -9.30
N PHE A 93 -1.59 5.39 -8.01
CA PHE A 93 -0.20 5.23 -7.54
C PHE A 93 0.39 3.85 -7.85
N PHE A 94 -0.43 2.80 -7.78
CA PHE A 94 -0.02 1.42 -8.04
C PHE A 94 -0.35 0.93 -9.45
N ASP A 95 -0.87 1.77 -10.34
CA ASP A 95 -1.31 1.38 -11.69
C ASP A 95 -2.28 0.17 -11.66
N ILE A 96 -3.28 0.25 -10.78
CA ILE A 96 -4.28 -0.80 -10.54
C ILE A 96 -5.59 -0.43 -11.25
N ASP A 97 -6.15 -1.38 -12.00
CA ASP A 97 -7.54 -1.29 -12.43
C ASP A 97 -8.48 -1.53 -11.23
N SER A 98 -9.38 -0.59 -10.95
CA SER A 98 -10.34 -0.70 -9.86
C SER A 98 -11.19 -1.98 -9.87
N GLU A 99 -11.46 -2.58 -11.04
CA GLU A 99 -12.19 -3.85 -11.16
C GLU A 99 -11.36 -5.06 -10.71
N SER A 100 -10.03 -4.91 -10.70
CA SER A 100 -9.07 -5.92 -10.21
C SER A 100 -8.77 -5.79 -8.72
N ALA A 101 -9.21 -4.70 -8.07
CA ALA A 101 -8.90 -4.38 -6.69
C ALA A 101 -9.94 -4.91 -5.69
N ILE A 102 -9.46 -5.53 -4.62
CA ILE A 102 -10.25 -5.94 -3.45
C ILE A 102 -9.76 -5.13 -2.24
N PRO A 103 -10.42 -4.02 -1.88
CA PRO A 103 -10.07 -3.25 -0.69
C PRO A 103 -10.42 -4.04 0.58
N ARG A 104 -9.50 -4.11 1.53
CA ARG A 104 -9.65 -4.81 2.81
C ARG A 104 -9.16 -3.96 3.97
N LYS A 105 -9.89 -4.00 5.08
CA LYS A 105 -9.44 -3.36 6.33
C LYS A 105 -8.36 -4.23 6.93
N ASP A 106 -7.29 -3.61 7.40
CA ASP A 106 -6.30 -4.28 8.24
C ASP A 106 -6.42 -3.75 9.68
N PRO A 107 -6.77 -4.60 10.66
CA PRO A 107 -6.81 -4.21 12.07
C PRO A 107 -5.47 -3.66 12.61
N HIS A 108 -4.33 -4.03 12.01
CA HIS A 108 -3.02 -3.50 12.40
C HIS A 108 -2.77 -2.07 11.90
N TYR A 109 -3.56 -1.60 10.94
CA TYR A 109 -3.54 -0.22 10.47
C TYR A 109 -4.66 0.55 11.18
N CYS A 110 -4.34 1.00 12.40
CA CYS A 110 -5.15 1.92 13.17
C CYS A 110 -4.33 3.18 13.46
N THR A 111 -4.68 4.26 12.78
CA THR A 111 -4.25 5.64 13.12
C THR A 111 -5.32 6.41 13.87
#